data_AF-A0A537AE12-F1
#
_entry.id   AF-A0A537AE12-F1
#
_cell.length_a   1.000
_cell.length_b   1.000
_cell.length_c   1.000
_cell.angle_alpha   90.00
_cell.angle_beta   90.00
_cell.angle_gamma   90.00
#
_symmetry.space_group_name_H-M   'P 1'
#
loop_
_entity.id
_entity.type
_entity.pdbx_description
1 polymer ?
#
loop_
_entity_poly.entity_id
_entity_poly.type
_entity_poly.pdbx_seq_one_letter_code
_entity_poly.pdbx_strand_id
1 'polypeptide(L)'
;MNRPGAGGAIGYKHVATQRSDGYTLVWNSNSISTTFHSGQLPFDYQSFDAVARVLVESPVVAVRADAKWKTLNDLIAEAKARPKAISVG
;
A
#
# COMPACT_ATOMS: atom_id res chain seq x y z
N MET A 1 -16.87 11.36 3.16
CA MET A 1 -17.31 9.99 2.82
C MET A 1 -16.09 9.19 2.40
N ASN A 2 -15.81 8.06 3.05
CA ASN A 2 -14.68 7.21 2.68
C ASN A 2 -14.98 6.40 1.42
N ARG A 3 -13.98 6.20 0.56
CA ARG A 3 -14.07 5.37 -0.65
C ARG A 3 -13.00 4.26 -0.66
N PRO A 4 -13.11 3.26 0.24
CA PRO A 4 -12.11 2.19 0.37
C PRO A 4 -12.22 1.15 -0.77
N GLY A 5 -11.19 0.31 -0.90
CA GLY A 5 -11.19 -0.88 -1.77
C GLY A 5 -10.09 -0.88 -2.84
N ALA A 6 -9.74 -2.08 -3.33
CA ALA A 6 -8.73 -2.32 -4.37
C ALA A 6 -7.40 -1.56 -4.14
N GLY A 7 -6.85 -1.65 -2.92
CA GLY A 7 -5.60 -0.95 -2.57
C GLY A 7 -5.66 0.59 -2.63
N GLY A 8 -6.85 1.18 -2.72
CA GLY A 8 -7.07 2.61 -2.90
C GLY A 8 -7.44 3.01 -4.34
N ALA A 9 -7.38 2.10 -5.31
CA ALA A 9 -7.66 2.38 -6.71
C ALA A 9 -9.04 3.02 -6.95
N ILE A 10 -10.05 2.67 -6.15
CA ILE A 10 -11.40 3.27 -6.23
C ILE A 10 -11.36 4.76 -5.90
N GLY A 11 -10.66 5.15 -4.83
CA GLY A 11 -10.51 6.56 -4.45
C GLY A 11 -9.73 7.36 -5.47
N TYR A 12 -8.63 6.80 -5.98
CA TYR A 12 -7.82 7.44 -7.02
C TYR A 12 -8.60 7.64 -8.33
N LYS A 13 -9.32 6.62 -8.83
CA LYS A 13 -10.16 6.75 -10.04
C LYS A 13 -11.27 7.80 -9.88
N HIS A 14 -11.88 7.86 -8.70
CA HIS A 14 -12.89 8.87 -8.43
C HIS A 14 -12.33 10.28 -8.56
N VAL A 15 -11.21 10.59 -7.91
CA VAL A 15 -10.62 11.95 -7.95
C VAL A 15 -10.05 12.29 -9.33
N ALA A 16 -9.39 11.34 -10.00
CA ALA A 16 -8.85 11.55 -11.35
C ALA A 16 -9.93 11.87 -12.41
N THR A 17 -11.21 11.57 -12.14
CA THR A 17 -12.34 11.87 -13.04
C THR A 17 -13.11 13.13 -12.65
N GLN A 18 -12.76 13.78 -11.54
CA GLN A 18 -13.40 15.04 -11.13
C GLN A 18 -12.77 16.24 -11.85
N ARG A 19 -13.46 17.38 -11.79
CA ARG A 19 -12.93 18.65 -12.27
C ARG A 19 -11.69 19.04 -11.46
N SER A 20 -10.64 19.50 -12.15
CA SER A 20 -9.38 19.98 -11.56
C SER A 20 -9.50 21.41 -11.02
N ASP A 21 -10.41 21.65 -10.08
CA ASP A 21 -10.70 22.97 -9.49
C ASP A 21 -10.23 23.13 -8.04
N GLY A 22 -9.52 22.13 -7.50
CA GLY A 22 -8.98 22.14 -6.14
C GLY A 22 -9.98 21.76 -5.03
N TYR A 23 -11.27 21.54 -5.35
CA TYR A 23 -12.27 21.14 -4.35
C TYR A 23 -12.32 19.62 -4.12
N THR A 24 -11.68 18.84 -4.99
CA THR A 24 -11.57 17.39 -4.85
C THR A 24 -10.13 17.00 -4.57
N LEU A 25 -9.91 16.40 -3.40
CA LEU A 25 -8.60 15.94 -2.95
C LEU A 25 -8.66 14.43 -2.67
N VAL A 26 -7.53 13.75 -2.86
CA VAL A 26 -7.35 12.35 -2.46
C VAL A 26 -6.22 12.26 -1.45
N TRP A 27 -6.45 11.50 -0.38
CA TRP A 27 -5.36 11.10 0.50
C TRP A 27 -4.56 9.99 -0.18
N ASN A 28 -3.30 10.27 -0.47
CA ASN A 28 -2.42 9.37 -1.21
C ASN A 28 -1.38 8.73 -0.29
N SER A 29 -0.95 7.51 -0.65
CA SER A 29 0.22 6.83 -0.11
C SER A 29 0.97 6.12 -1.23
N ASN A 30 2.02 5.36 -0.91
CA ASN A 30 2.70 4.48 -1.86
C ASN A 30 1.76 3.43 -2.52
N SER A 31 0.53 3.30 -2.05
CA SER A 31 -0.44 2.36 -2.61
C SER A 31 -0.76 2.65 -4.07
N ILE A 32 -0.73 3.92 -4.52
CA ILE A 32 -0.96 4.26 -5.93
C ILE A 32 0.02 3.54 -6.86
N SER A 33 1.29 3.45 -6.47
CA SER A 33 2.33 2.72 -7.21
C SER A 33 2.04 1.22 -7.24
N THR A 34 1.65 0.62 -6.11
CA THR A 34 1.31 -0.81 -6.06
C THR A 34 0.07 -1.14 -6.89
N THR A 35 -0.96 -0.28 -6.88
CA THR A 35 -2.18 -0.47 -7.66
C THR A 35 -1.96 -0.23 -9.15
N PHE A 36 -1.04 0.65 -9.53
CA PHE A 36 -0.61 0.84 -10.92
C PHE A 36 0.14 -0.39 -11.43
N HIS A 37 1.19 -0.83 -10.73
CA HIS A 37 2.00 -1.97 -11.16
C HIS A 37 1.28 -3.32 -11.09
N SER A 38 0.24 -3.46 -10.27
CA SER A 38 -0.65 -4.64 -10.27
C SER A 38 -1.74 -4.58 -11.34
N GLY A 39 -1.80 -3.53 -12.16
CA GLY A 39 -2.77 -3.37 -13.25
C GLY A 39 -4.18 -2.95 -12.82
N GLN A 40 -4.37 -2.57 -11.55
CA GLN A 40 -5.67 -2.12 -11.02
C GLN A 40 -5.99 -0.66 -11.41
N LEU A 41 -4.93 0.14 -11.65
CA LEU A 41 -5.00 1.51 -12.17
C LEU A 41 -4.29 1.62 -13.53
N PRO A 42 -4.86 2.36 -14.49
CA PRO A 42 -4.21 2.65 -15.77
C PRO A 42 -3.26 3.85 -15.71
N PHE A 43 -3.12 4.49 -14.55
CA PHE A 43 -2.31 5.68 -14.33
C PHE A 43 -1.56 5.59 -12.99
N ASP A 44 -0.49 6.38 -12.87
CA ASP A 44 0.31 6.48 -11.66
C ASP A 44 0.11 7.82 -10.93
N TYR A 45 0.98 8.12 -9.97
CA TYR A 45 0.91 9.33 -9.17
C TYR A 45 1.17 10.62 -9.98
N GLN A 46 1.76 10.55 -11.17
CA GLN A 46 2.03 11.73 -12.00
C GLN A 46 0.75 12.33 -12.61
N SER A 47 -0.38 11.61 -12.53
CA SER A 47 -1.69 12.11 -12.94
C SER A 47 -2.34 13.06 -11.91
N PHE A 48 -1.65 13.37 -10.82
CA PHE A 48 -2.14 14.26 -9.76
C PHE A 48 -1.12 15.36 -9.46
N ASP A 49 -1.62 16.56 -9.17
CA ASP A 49 -0.80 17.63 -8.61
C ASP A 49 -0.54 17.36 -7.11
N ALA A 50 0.74 17.30 -6.73
CA ALA A 50 1.13 17.10 -5.35
C ALA A 50 0.90 18.37 -4.53
N VAL A 51 0.09 18.28 -3.48
CA VAL A 51 -0.20 19.41 -2.57
C VAL A 51 0.82 19.50 -1.44
N ALA A 52 0.94 18.44 -0.63
CA ALA A 52 1.88 18.38 0.49
C ALA A 52 2.14 16.93 0.93
N ARG A 53 3.35 16.67 1.45
CA ARG A 53 3.64 15.45 2.20
C ARG A 53 3.44 15.69 3.67
N VAL A 54 2.58 14.89 4.28
CA VAL A 54 2.11 15.07 5.67
C VAL A 54 2.64 14.01 6.63
N LEU A 55 3.06 12.86 6.13
CA LEU A 55 3.54 11.73 6.94
C LEU A 55 4.59 10.92 6.16
N VAL A 56 5.49 10.26 6.90
CA VAL A 56 6.34 9.17 6.42
C VAL A 56 6.19 8.00 7.38
N GLU A 57 5.90 6.82 6.85
CA GLU A 57 5.71 5.59 7.62
C GLU A 57 6.82 4.60 7.27
N SER A 58 7.48 4.02 8.28
CA SER A 58 8.45 2.94 8.08
C SER A 58 7.77 1.60 8.37
N PRO A 59 7.60 0.71 7.37
CA PRO A 59 7.00 -0.59 7.59
C PRO A 59 7.91 -1.47 8.46
N VAL A 60 7.31 -2.32 9.28
CA VAL A 60 8.01 -3.25 10.16
C VAL A 60 7.54 -4.69 9.91
N VAL A 61 8.44 -5.66 10.05
CA VAL A 61 8.08 -7.07 10.09
C VAL A 61 7.75 -7.41 11.54
N ALA A 62 6.46 -7.49 11.84
CA ALA A 62 5.96 -7.93 13.14
C ALA A 62 5.55 -9.40 13.08
N VAL A 63 5.72 -10.09 14.20
CA VAL A 63 5.25 -11.47 14.41
C VAL A 63 4.32 -11.48 15.62
N ARG A 64 3.53 -12.54 15.76
CA ARG A 64 2.74 -12.72 16.99
C ARG A 64 3.65 -12.79 18.21
N ALA A 65 3.16 -12.35 19.36
CA ALA A 65 3.95 -12.35 20.60
C ALA A 65 4.46 -13.75 21.02
N ASP A 66 3.70 -14.80 20.67
CA ASP A 66 4.04 -16.21 20.93
C ASP A 66 4.89 -16.85 19.82
N ALA A 67 5.33 -16.10 18.82
CA ALA A 67 6.13 -16.64 17.73
C ALA A 67 7.52 -17.12 18.22
N LYS A 68 7.97 -18.22 17.62
CA LYS A 68 9.28 -18.82 17.92
C LYS A 68 10.47 -18.05 17.33
N TRP A 69 10.24 -17.21 16.31
CA TRP A 69 11.28 -16.39 15.68
C TRP A 69 11.67 -15.25 16.61
N LYS A 70 12.97 -15.14 16.93
CA LYS A 70 13.53 -14.05 17.74
C LYS A 70 14.28 -13.04 16.89
N THR A 71 14.69 -13.46 15.70
CA THR A 71 15.33 -12.61 14.71
C THR A 71 14.66 -12.73 13.34
N LEU A 72 14.87 -11.74 12.48
CA LEU A 72 14.45 -11.82 11.07
C LEU A 72 15.13 -13.00 10.35
N ASN A 73 16.36 -13.34 10.73
CA ASN A 73 17.09 -14.48 10.15
C ASN A 73 16.41 -15.82 10.46
N ASP A 74 15.85 -16.00 11.66
CA ASP A 74 15.11 -17.21 12.02
C ASP A 74 13.89 -17.39 11.12
N LEU A 75 13.15 -16.29 10.89
CA LEU A 75 11.99 -16.27 10.01
C LEU A 75 12.37 -16.62 8.57
N ILE A 76 13.45 -16.03 8.05
CA ILE A 76 13.96 -16.28 6.70
C ILE A 76 14.40 -17.73 6.54
N ALA A 77 15.14 -18.28 7.52
CA ALA A 77 15.63 -19.65 7.48
C ALA A 77 14.47 -20.65 7.38
N GLU A 78 13.41 -20.44 8.16
CA GLU A 78 12.23 -21.29 8.11
C GLU A 78 11.42 -21.14 6.83
N ALA A 79 11.23 -19.92 6.34
CA ALA A 79 10.54 -19.66 5.07
C ALA A 79 11.21 -20.40 3.90
N LYS A 80 12.55 -20.44 3.90
CA LYS A 80 13.34 -21.17 2.90
C LYS A 80 13.25 -22.69 3.07
N ALA A 81 13.35 -23.17 4.31
CA ALA A 81 13.29 -24.61 4.60
C ALA A 81 11.90 -25.22 4.35
N ARG A 82 10.84 -24.43 4.54
CA ARG A 82 9.44 -24.86 4.37
C ARG A 82 8.67 -23.85 3.52
N PRO A 83 8.85 -23.85 2.19
CA PRO A 83 8.14 -22.95 1.30
C PRO A 83 6.61 -23.04 1.51
N LYS A 84 5.93 -21.89 1.48
CA LYS A 84 4.47 -21.75 1.69
C LYS A 84 3.95 -22.10 3.09
N ALA A 85 4.82 -22.45 4.05
CA ALA A 85 4.39 -22.77 5.41
C ALA A 85 4.14 -21.55 6.31
N ILE A 86 4.46 -20.35 5.82
CA ILE A 86 4.30 -19.08 6.53
C ILE A 86 3.31 -18.24 5.73
N SER A 87 2.28 -17.75 6.42
CA SER A 87 1.32 -16.79 5.86
C SER A 87 1.73 -15.37 6.26
N VAL A 88 1.58 -14.43 5.32
CA VAL A 88 1.79 -12.99 5.52
C VAL A 88 0.46 -12.30 5.26
N GLY A 89 0.13 -11.32 6.11
CA GLY A 89 -1.08 -10.49 6.01
C GLY A 89 -0.84 -9.18 5.30
#